data_AF-A0A5C6N7A3-F1
#
_entry.id   AF-A0A5C6N7A3-F1
#
_cell.length_a   1.000
_cell.length_b   1.000
_cell.length_c   1.000
_cell.angle_alpha   90.00
_cell.angle_beta   90.00
_cell.angle_gamma   90.00
#
_symmetry.space_group_name_H-M   'P 1'
#
loop_
_entity.id
_entity.type
_entity.pdbx_description
1 polymer ?
#
loop_
_entity_poly.entity_id
_entity_poly.type
_entity_poly.pdbx_seq_one_letter_code
_entity_poly.pdbx_strand_id
1 'polypeptide(L)'
;MVCYFTNWSQYRPGEGKYMPQDVDPFLCTTLIYAFSIINSNNELVTYEWNDETLYKTFNGLKANQTSFFPFYVCAAATGKLVCYFTNWSQYRTGAGKFLPETIDPFLCTHLVYAFAIINYDHEVIQQDQPGEKRLYVSFLDLKDRNPHLKMLLSIRDDDRHQLSTMMSTPGSRQIFIQSAVRFLRTHSFDGLDLNWQYSESSPVDENRRFTLLCKELSEAFKDESSGGGSAQLLLSVAVATQTGIHLRYEPFEMSK
;
A
#
# COMPACT_ATOMS: atom_id res chain seq x y z
N MET A 1 -1.18 3.39 12.64
CA MET A 1 -1.09 4.51 11.69
C MET A 1 0.35 4.64 11.19
N VAL A 2 0.57 4.70 9.88
CA VAL A 2 1.90 4.87 9.27
C VAL A 2 2.10 6.34 8.96
N CYS A 3 3.12 6.97 9.54
CA CYS A 3 3.40 8.38 9.35
C CYS A 3 4.58 8.58 8.41
N TYR A 4 4.32 9.34 7.35
CA TYR A 4 5.25 9.58 6.27
C TYR A 4 5.79 11.00 6.38
N PHE A 5 7.09 11.13 6.66
CA PHE A 5 7.75 12.42 6.72
C PHE A 5 8.47 12.67 5.39
N THR A 6 7.99 13.67 4.64
CA THR A 6 8.65 14.12 3.42
C THR A 6 9.63 15.23 3.73
N ASN A 7 10.91 15.07 3.39
CA ASN A 7 11.95 16.08 3.62
C ASN A 7 11.63 17.44 2.98
N TRP A 8 10.80 17.50 1.94
CA TRP A 8 10.33 18.76 1.34
C TRP A 8 9.33 19.55 2.19
N SER A 9 8.74 18.97 3.23
CA SER A 9 7.85 19.70 4.15
C SER A 9 8.57 20.88 4.81
N GLN A 10 9.89 20.82 4.95
CA GLN A 10 10.70 21.91 5.51
C GLN A 10 10.65 23.21 4.67
N TYR A 11 10.30 23.11 3.38
CA TYR A 11 10.26 24.24 2.44
C TYR A 11 8.86 24.80 2.22
N ARG A 12 7.82 24.18 2.79
CA ARG A 12 6.44 24.67 2.66
C ARG A 12 6.28 25.98 3.46
N PRO A 13 5.42 26.91 3.00
CA PRO A 13 5.09 28.11 3.75
C PRO A 13 3.99 27.87 4.80
N GLY A 14 3.96 28.70 5.84
CA GLY A 14 2.90 28.72 6.85
C GLY A 14 2.75 27.39 7.60
N GLU A 15 1.50 27.01 7.90
CA GLU A 15 1.16 25.76 8.60
C GLU A 15 1.52 24.50 7.83
N GLY A 16 1.82 24.60 6.53
CA GLY A 16 2.32 23.48 5.74
C GLY A 16 3.78 23.12 6.02
N LYS A 17 4.52 24.00 6.72
CA LYS A 17 5.91 23.75 7.11
C LYS A 17 5.95 22.75 8.26
N TYR A 18 6.58 21.61 8.02
CA TYR A 18 6.68 20.54 9.02
C TYR A 18 8.11 20.03 9.11
N MET A 19 8.58 19.81 10.33
CA MET A 19 9.88 19.26 10.67
C MET A 19 9.69 17.96 11.46
N PRO A 20 10.73 17.11 11.60
CA PRO A 20 10.60 15.86 12.36
C PRO A 20 10.07 16.05 13.78
N GLN A 21 10.36 17.17 14.42
CA GLN A 21 9.92 17.50 15.78
C GLN A 21 8.41 17.74 15.89
N ASP A 22 7.76 18.07 14.77
CA ASP A 22 6.32 18.35 14.74
C ASP A 22 5.49 17.05 14.64
N VAL A 23 6.15 15.91 14.40
CA VAL A 23 5.49 14.59 14.34
C VAL A 23 5.27 14.06 15.75
N ASP A 24 4.01 13.93 16.16
CA ASP A 24 3.64 13.27 17.42
C ASP A 24 3.96 11.76 17.32
N PRO A 25 4.95 11.25 18.08
CA PRO A 25 5.33 9.86 18.01
C PRO A 25 4.22 8.94 18.53
N PHE A 26 3.31 9.38 19.41
CA PHE A 26 2.29 8.50 20.00
C PHE A 26 1.11 8.23 19.07
N LEU A 27 0.97 9.02 18.00
CA LEU A 27 -0.04 8.80 16.97
C LEU A 27 0.44 7.75 15.94
N CYS A 28 1.74 7.52 15.81
CA CYS A 28 2.33 6.74 14.73
C CYS A 28 2.87 5.38 15.21
N THR A 29 2.45 4.28 14.57
CA THR A 29 2.99 2.92 14.80
C THR A 29 4.14 2.57 13.86
N THR A 30 4.33 3.37 12.81
CA THR A 30 5.40 3.18 11.83
C THR A 30 5.80 4.54 11.28
N LEU A 31 7.09 4.81 11.21
CA LEU A 31 7.67 6.05 10.73
C LEU A 31 8.44 5.78 9.44
N ILE A 32 8.06 6.47 8.36
CA ILE A 32 8.75 6.40 7.06
C ILE A 32 9.37 7.75 6.77
N TYR A 33 10.70 7.79 6.65
CA TYR A 33 11.43 8.97 6.20
C TYR A 33 11.54 8.91 4.69
N ALA A 34 11.17 10.00 4.02
CA ALA A 34 11.16 10.05 2.57
C ALA A 34 11.66 11.38 2.01
N PHE A 35 12.36 11.40 0.88
CA PHE A 35 12.78 10.25 0.04
C PHE A 35 14.30 10.11 0.05
N SER A 36 14.78 8.89 -0.23
CA SER A 36 16.11 8.70 -0.79
C SER A 36 15.98 8.55 -2.31
N ILE A 37 17.05 8.83 -3.05
CA ILE A 37 17.13 8.61 -4.49
C ILE A 37 18.16 7.53 -4.80
N ILE A 38 18.08 6.98 -6.01
CA ILE A 38 19.07 6.05 -6.53
C ILE A 38 19.98 6.81 -7.50
N ASN A 39 21.28 6.81 -7.25
CA ASN A 39 22.25 7.48 -8.11
C ASN A 39 22.54 6.67 -9.39
N SER A 40 23.36 7.20 -10.30
CA SER A 40 23.75 6.51 -11.54
C SER A 40 24.54 5.22 -11.33
N ASN A 41 25.04 4.97 -10.12
CA ASN A 41 25.74 3.75 -9.73
C ASN A 41 24.81 2.72 -9.07
N ASN A 42 23.49 2.96 -9.08
CA ASN A 42 22.47 2.14 -8.43
C ASN A 42 22.56 2.09 -6.89
N GLU A 43 23.10 3.15 -6.27
CA GLU A 43 23.21 3.27 -4.81
C GLU A 43 22.11 4.18 -4.27
N LEU A 44 21.58 3.85 -3.09
CA LEU A 44 20.69 4.73 -2.33
C LEU A 44 21.51 5.92 -1.78
N VAL A 45 21.13 7.13 -2.17
CA VAL A 45 21.73 8.37 -1.69
C VAL A 45 20.65 9.34 -1.20
N THR A 46 21.06 10.30 -0.38
CA THR A 46 20.20 11.39 0.09
C THR A 46 19.80 12.31 -1.07
N TYR A 47 18.58 12.87 -1.01
CA TYR A 47 18.12 13.84 -1.98
C TYR A 47 18.49 15.26 -1.57
N GLU A 48 18.17 15.63 -0.33
CA GLU A 48 18.47 16.95 0.23
C GLU A 48 19.80 16.97 0.98
N TRP A 49 20.42 18.16 1.00
CA TRP A 49 21.67 18.42 1.69
C TRP A 49 21.63 18.14 3.20
N ASN A 50 20.44 18.14 3.82
CA ASN A 50 20.25 17.91 5.25
C ASN A 50 19.51 16.62 5.59
N ASP A 51 19.33 15.71 4.62
CA ASP A 51 18.59 14.47 4.85
C ASP A 51 19.17 13.62 5.96
N GLU A 52 20.50 13.51 6.08
CA GLU A 52 21.11 12.74 7.17
C GLU A 52 20.72 13.29 8.55
N THR A 53 20.65 14.61 8.68
CA THR A 53 20.31 15.31 9.92
C THR A 53 18.84 15.14 10.25
N LEU A 54 17.96 15.35 9.28
CA LEU A 54 16.52 15.19 9.44
C LEU A 54 16.15 13.73 9.69
N TYR A 55 16.77 12.79 8.99
CA TYR A 55 16.61 11.35 9.20
C TYR A 55 17.00 10.94 10.61
N LYS A 56 18.18 11.36 11.10
CA LYS A 56 18.62 11.08 12.48
C LYS A 56 17.62 11.61 13.51
N THR A 57 17.14 12.84 13.30
CA THR A 57 16.15 13.48 14.17
C THR A 57 14.83 12.71 14.17
N PHE A 58 14.31 12.38 12.98
CA PHE A 58 13.07 11.64 12.80
C PHE A 58 13.15 10.21 13.37
N ASN A 59 14.29 9.53 13.18
CA ASN A 59 14.52 8.21 13.76
C ASN A 59 14.62 8.26 15.29
N GLY A 60 15.08 9.38 15.86
CA GLY A 60 15.11 9.65 17.30
C GLY A 60 13.73 9.65 17.96
N LEU A 61 12.64 9.90 17.21
CA LEU A 61 11.27 9.81 17.72
C LEU A 61 10.93 8.40 18.25
N LYS A 62 11.61 7.36 17.77
CA LYS A 62 11.46 5.98 18.27
C LYS A 62 11.96 5.84 19.72
N ALA A 63 13.00 6.59 20.10
CA ALA A 63 13.54 6.54 21.47
C ALA A 63 12.61 7.21 22.48
N ASN A 64 11.88 8.25 22.07
CA ASN A 64 10.91 8.93 22.94
C ASN A 64 9.70 8.06 23.31
N GLN A 65 9.41 6.99 22.54
CA GLN A 65 8.39 6.00 22.90
C GLN A 65 8.85 5.03 24.01
N THR A 66 10.16 4.92 24.27
CA THR A 66 10.71 3.92 25.22
C THR A 66 10.88 4.40 26.65
N SER A 67 10.70 5.69 26.94
CA SER A 67 10.99 6.27 28.27
C SER A 67 9.83 6.20 29.29
N PHE A 68 8.68 5.59 28.96
CA PHE A 68 7.50 5.58 29.85
C PHE A 68 6.94 4.22 30.26
N PHE A 69 7.59 3.10 29.92
CA PHE A 69 7.18 1.78 30.40
C PHE A 69 8.39 0.91 30.76
N PRO A 70 8.60 0.54 32.05
CA PRO A 70 9.60 -0.45 32.39
C PRO A 70 9.05 -1.83 32.00
N PHE A 71 9.88 -2.65 31.34
CA PHE A 71 9.58 -3.99 30.83
C PHE A 71 8.64 -4.08 29.62
N TYR A 72 9.16 -3.83 28.42
CA TYR A 72 8.83 -4.67 27.26
C TYR A 72 10.04 -4.76 26.32
N VAL A 73 10.25 -5.97 25.81
CA VAL A 73 11.29 -6.37 24.85
C VAL A 73 11.47 -5.33 23.75
N CYS A 74 12.72 -4.97 23.47
CA CYS A 74 13.08 -4.15 22.32
C CYS A 74 12.68 -4.91 21.05
N ALA A 75 11.47 -4.67 20.54
CA ALA A 75 11.11 -5.08 19.19
C ALA A 75 12.00 -4.27 18.25
N ALA A 76 13.04 -4.92 17.71
CA ALA A 76 13.77 -4.39 16.58
C ALA A 76 12.74 -3.95 15.53
N ALA A 77 12.80 -2.69 15.08
CA ALA A 77 11.96 -2.22 14.01
C ALA A 77 12.35 -2.96 12.73
N THR A 78 11.74 -4.13 12.50
CA THR A 78 11.90 -4.92 11.28
C THR A 78 11.31 -4.11 10.13
N GLY A 79 12.16 -3.61 9.23
CA GLY A 79 11.70 -2.91 8.03
C GLY A 79 10.75 -3.80 7.22
N LYS A 80 9.71 -3.19 6.64
CA LYS A 80 8.84 -3.90 5.70
C LYS A 80 9.52 -3.96 4.34
N LEU A 81 9.82 -5.17 3.87
CA LEU A 81 10.17 -5.44 2.48
C LEU A 81 8.91 -5.93 1.75
N VAL A 82 8.42 -5.13 0.81
CA VAL A 82 7.18 -5.37 0.05
C VAL A 82 7.55 -5.69 -1.39
N CYS A 83 7.14 -6.85 -1.90
CA CYS A 83 7.50 -7.32 -3.23
C CYS A 83 6.26 -7.59 -4.07
N TYR A 84 6.26 -7.11 -5.32
CA TYR A 84 5.17 -7.35 -6.26
C TYR A 84 5.45 -8.61 -7.08
N PHE A 85 4.47 -9.51 -7.12
CA PHE A 85 4.43 -10.63 -8.06
C PHE A 85 3.45 -10.31 -9.17
N THR A 86 3.92 -10.37 -10.42
CA THR A 86 3.11 -10.03 -11.59
C THR A 86 2.61 -11.29 -12.29
N ASN A 87 1.29 -11.44 -12.44
CA ASN A 87 0.68 -12.64 -13.01
C ASN A 87 1.09 -12.88 -14.47
N TRP A 88 1.44 -11.84 -15.23
CA TRP A 88 1.90 -11.97 -16.61
C TRP A 88 3.35 -12.49 -16.74
N SER A 89 4.10 -12.58 -15.64
CA SER A 89 5.45 -13.16 -15.66
C SER A 89 5.45 -14.66 -16.02
N GLN A 90 4.31 -15.34 -15.86
CA GLN A 90 4.13 -16.74 -16.28
C GLN A 90 4.25 -16.95 -17.80
N TYR A 91 3.97 -15.91 -18.59
CA TYR A 91 3.97 -15.96 -20.06
C TYR A 91 5.35 -15.66 -20.67
N ARG A 92 6.32 -15.24 -19.85
CA ARG A 92 7.70 -15.02 -20.31
C ARG A 92 8.37 -16.36 -20.63
N THR A 93 9.41 -16.31 -21.46
CA THR A 93 10.20 -17.48 -21.87
C THR A 93 11.58 -17.49 -21.21
N GLY A 94 12.23 -18.66 -21.18
CA GLY A 94 13.57 -18.84 -20.63
C GLY A 94 13.70 -18.35 -19.18
N ALA A 95 14.82 -17.70 -18.86
CA ALA A 95 15.10 -17.15 -17.52
C ALA A 95 14.14 -16.04 -17.08
N GLY A 96 13.34 -15.48 -18.00
CA GLY A 96 12.33 -14.47 -17.67
C GLY A 96 11.03 -15.06 -17.13
N LYS A 97 10.79 -16.37 -17.31
CA LYS A 97 9.59 -17.05 -16.81
C LYS A 97 9.64 -17.13 -15.29
N PHE A 98 8.60 -16.62 -14.64
CA PHE A 98 8.52 -16.58 -13.18
C PHE A 98 7.13 -17.03 -12.73
N LEU A 99 7.08 -17.87 -11.70
CA LEU A 99 5.85 -18.45 -11.17
C LEU A 99 5.83 -18.31 -9.63
N PRO A 100 4.67 -18.38 -8.96
CA PRO A 100 4.64 -18.29 -7.51
C PRO A 100 5.50 -19.33 -6.82
N GLU A 101 5.60 -20.54 -7.37
CA GLU A 101 6.39 -21.64 -6.83
C GLU A 101 7.89 -21.32 -6.78
N THR A 102 8.38 -20.40 -7.62
CA THR A 102 9.79 -19.97 -7.64
C THR A 102 10.11 -18.87 -6.64
N ILE A 103 9.11 -18.34 -5.93
CA ILE A 103 9.30 -17.33 -4.88
C ILE A 103 9.86 -18.03 -3.63
N ASP A 104 10.96 -17.50 -3.10
CA ASP A 104 11.40 -17.80 -1.73
C ASP A 104 10.52 -16.99 -0.75
N PRO A 105 9.68 -17.66 0.06
CA PRO A 105 8.70 -16.99 0.92
C PRO A 105 9.33 -16.26 2.11
N PHE A 106 10.64 -16.34 2.32
CA PHE A 106 11.34 -15.65 3.40
C PHE A 106 12.06 -14.36 2.95
N LEU A 107 12.11 -14.08 1.65
CA LEU A 107 12.77 -12.88 1.14
C LEU A 107 12.04 -11.60 1.51
N CYS A 108 10.70 -11.60 1.39
CA CYS A 108 9.88 -10.41 1.58
C CYS A 108 9.00 -10.57 2.81
N THR A 109 8.71 -9.46 3.49
CA THR A 109 7.75 -9.44 4.61
C THR A 109 6.31 -9.38 4.12
N HIS A 110 6.09 -8.78 2.95
CA HIS A 110 4.81 -8.66 2.29
C HIS A 110 4.96 -9.02 0.81
N LEU A 111 4.06 -9.82 0.27
CA LEU A 111 3.91 -10.03 -1.17
C LEU A 111 2.61 -9.39 -1.66
N VAL A 112 2.66 -8.79 -2.84
CA VAL A 112 1.50 -8.17 -3.48
C VAL A 112 1.24 -8.87 -4.82
N TYR A 113 0.05 -9.48 -4.97
CA TYR A 113 -0.36 -10.13 -6.22
C TYR A 113 -0.90 -9.07 -7.19
N ALA A 114 -0.21 -8.88 -8.31
CA ALA A 114 -0.53 -7.93 -9.36
C ALA A 114 -0.99 -8.68 -10.63
N PHE A 115 -2.23 -8.55 -11.10
CA PHE A 115 -3.32 -7.73 -10.56
C PHE A 115 -4.66 -8.45 -10.64
N ALA A 116 -5.62 -7.99 -9.84
CA ALA A 116 -7.05 -8.13 -10.11
C ALA A 116 -7.59 -6.82 -10.72
N ILE A 117 -8.79 -6.92 -11.32
CA ILE A 117 -9.47 -5.82 -12.00
C ILE A 117 -10.92 -5.70 -11.50
N ILE A 118 -11.62 -4.68 -11.97
CA ILE A 118 -13.02 -4.40 -11.63
C ILE A 118 -13.90 -4.72 -12.84
N ASN A 119 -15.00 -5.47 -12.64
CA ASN A 119 -15.97 -5.74 -13.70
C ASN A 119 -16.99 -4.60 -13.87
N TYR A 120 -17.93 -4.74 -14.81
CA TYR A 120 -18.98 -3.73 -15.05
C TYR A 120 -19.99 -3.58 -13.91
N ASP A 121 -20.09 -4.59 -13.06
CA ASP A 121 -20.93 -4.58 -11.86
C ASP A 121 -20.17 -3.99 -10.64
N HIS A 122 -18.98 -3.43 -10.86
CA HIS A 122 -18.09 -2.88 -9.83
C HIS A 122 -17.52 -3.91 -8.84
N GLU A 123 -17.53 -5.19 -9.19
CA GLU A 123 -16.98 -6.27 -8.37
C GLU A 123 -15.52 -6.56 -8.71
N VAL A 124 -14.77 -7.02 -7.70
CA VAL A 124 -13.39 -7.51 -7.85
C VAL A 124 -13.43 -8.84 -8.59
N ILE A 125 -12.76 -8.90 -9.73
CA ILE A 125 -12.60 -10.11 -10.52
C ILE A 125 -11.13 -10.39 -10.83
N GLN A 126 -10.84 -11.66 -11.07
CA GLN A 126 -9.54 -12.09 -11.52
C GLN A 126 -9.35 -11.78 -13.01
N GLN A 127 -8.14 -11.38 -13.38
CA GLN A 127 -7.73 -11.22 -14.77
C GLN A 127 -7.06 -12.50 -15.29
N ASP A 128 -7.82 -13.59 -15.38
CA ASP A 128 -7.35 -14.87 -15.95
C ASP A 128 -8.10 -15.17 -17.25
N GLN A 129 -7.46 -15.90 -18.17
CA GLN A 129 -8.17 -16.42 -19.32
C GLN A 129 -9.02 -17.64 -18.92
N PRO A 130 -10.15 -17.88 -19.62
CA PRO A 130 -10.96 -19.08 -19.39
C PRO A 130 -10.13 -20.36 -19.48
N GLY A 131 -10.15 -21.17 -18.41
CA GLY A 131 -9.45 -22.45 -18.35
C GLY A 131 -8.05 -22.39 -17.73
N GLU A 132 -7.56 -21.22 -17.35
CA GLU A 132 -6.26 -21.09 -16.67
C GLU A 132 -6.35 -21.46 -15.18
N LYS A 133 -5.24 -22.01 -14.66
CA LYS A 133 -5.09 -22.26 -13.23
C LYS A 133 -5.03 -20.91 -12.53
N ARG A 134 -5.86 -20.75 -11.49
CA ARG A 134 -5.88 -19.54 -10.67
C ARG A 134 -4.53 -19.35 -9.99
N LEU A 135 -3.69 -18.50 -10.54
CA LEU A 135 -2.29 -18.35 -10.10
C LEU A 135 -2.18 -17.76 -8.69
N TYR A 136 -3.19 -17.00 -8.25
CA TYR A 136 -3.26 -16.51 -6.87
C TYR A 136 -3.32 -17.66 -5.85
N VAL A 137 -3.86 -18.84 -6.20
CA VAL A 137 -3.91 -20.00 -5.29
C VAL A 137 -2.50 -20.45 -4.96
N SER A 138 -1.69 -20.75 -5.97
CA SER A 138 -0.27 -21.08 -5.80
C SER A 138 0.51 -19.98 -5.07
N PHE A 139 0.14 -18.72 -5.26
CA PHE A 139 0.74 -17.59 -4.55
C PHE A 139 0.40 -17.59 -3.05
N LEU A 140 -0.84 -17.91 -2.69
CA LEU A 140 -1.28 -17.99 -1.30
C LEU A 140 -0.69 -19.20 -0.57
N ASP A 141 -0.49 -20.32 -1.27
CA ASP A 141 0.14 -21.54 -0.73
C ASP A 141 1.57 -21.28 -0.19
N LEU A 142 2.21 -20.16 -0.57
CA LEU A 142 3.48 -19.75 0.02
C LEU A 142 3.39 -19.51 1.54
N LYS A 143 2.19 -19.25 2.08
CA LYS A 143 1.95 -19.16 3.53
C LYS A 143 2.15 -20.48 4.26
N ASP A 144 2.02 -21.62 3.59
CA ASP A 144 2.28 -22.93 4.21
C ASP A 144 3.75 -23.07 4.62
N ARG A 145 4.64 -22.40 3.89
CA ARG A 145 6.09 -22.34 4.18
C ARG A 145 6.44 -21.18 5.11
N ASN A 146 5.75 -20.04 5.00
CA ASN A 146 5.93 -18.89 5.88
C ASN A 146 4.59 -18.30 6.34
N PRO A 147 4.04 -18.75 7.49
CA PRO A 147 2.76 -18.25 8.01
C PRO A 147 2.78 -16.77 8.44
N HIS A 148 3.97 -16.17 8.58
CA HIS A 148 4.11 -14.75 8.93
C HIS A 148 4.05 -13.83 7.72
N LEU A 149 4.10 -14.38 6.50
CA LEU A 149 4.07 -13.63 5.25
C LEU A 149 2.72 -12.95 5.07
N LYS A 150 2.74 -11.63 4.84
CA LYS A 150 1.53 -10.85 4.53
C LYS A 150 1.31 -10.79 3.04
N MET A 151 0.09 -11.10 2.60
CA MET A 151 -0.26 -11.17 1.18
C MET A 151 -1.40 -10.23 0.84
N LEU A 152 -1.15 -9.29 -0.06
CA LEU A 152 -2.13 -8.32 -0.52
C LEU A 152 -2.53 -8.60 -1.97
N LEU A 153 -3.78 -8.30 -2.32
CA LEU A 153 -4.25 -8.28 -3.69
C LEU A 153 -4.18 -6.85 -4.23
N SER A 154 -3.47 -6.63 -5.35
CA SER A 154 -3.43 -5.32 -5.99
C SER A 154 -4.49 -5.17 -7.07
N ILE A 155 -5.28 -4.10 -6.97
CA ILE A 155 -6.26 -3.68 -7.97
C ILE A 155 -5.62 -2.60 -8.83
N ARG A 156 -5.61 -2.81 -10.14
CA ARG A 156 -5.24 -1.77 -11.10
C ARG A 156 -6.45 -1.30 -11.87
N ASP A 157 -6.33 -0.11 -12.44
CA ASP A 157 -7.21 0.28 -13.53
C ASP A 157 -6.90 -0.54 -14.78
N ASP A 158 -7.94 -0.91 -15.51
CA ASP A 158 -7.83 -1.51 -16.83
C ASP A 158 -7.96 -0.43 -17.92
N ASP A 159 -7.71 -0.78 -19.18
CA ASP A 159 -7.79 0.16 -20.30
C ASP A 159 -9.22 0.73 -20.53
N ARG A 160 -10.20 0.29 -19.73
CA ARG A 160 -11.60 0.72 -19.78
C ARG A 160 -11.96 1.71 -18.66
N HIS A 161 -10.99 2.11 -17.83
CA HIS A 161 -11.18 3.06 -16.75
C HIS A 161 -12.23 2.66 -15.71
N GLN A 162 -12.38 1.35 -15.46
CA GLN A 162 -13.38 0.83 -14.54
C GLN A 162 -13.16 1.31 -13.10
N LEU A 163 -11.92 1.60 -12.71
CA LEU A 163 -11.62 2.16 -11.39
C LEU A 163 -12.21 3.56 -11.26
N SER A 164 -12.06 4.40 -12.29
CA SER A 164 -12.68 5.74 -12.35
C SER A 164 -14.20 5.67 -12.23
N THR A 165 -14.83 4.79 -13.01
CA THR A 165 -16.28 4.58 -12.99
C THR A 165 -16.75 4.08 -11.62
N MET A 166 -16.06 3.10 -11.02
CA MET A 166 -16.39 2.57 -9.70
C MET A 166 -16.30 3.64 -8.61
N MET A 167 -15.32 4.53 -8.66
CA MET A 167 -15.17 5.62 -7.69
C MET A 167 -16.26 6.70 -7.78
N SER A 168 -16.96 6.79 -8.92
CA SER A 168 -17.81 7.92 -9.27
C SER A 168 -19.03 8.13 -8.37
N THR A 169 -19.61 7.06 -7.80
CA THR A 169 -20.80 7.15 -6.95
C THR A 169 -20.62 6.40 -5.64
N PRO A 170 -21.30 6.80 -4.55
CA PRO A 170 -21.29 6.04 -3.30
C PRO A 170 -21.78 4.60 -3.47
N GLY A 171 -22.80 4.38 -4.32
CA GLY A 171 -23.34 3.05 -4.57
C GLY A 171 -22.33 2.11 -5.23
N SER A 172 -21.62 2.59 -6.26
CA SER A 172 -20.60 1.80 -6.95
C SER A 172 -19.39 1.49 -6.06
N ARG A 173 -18.95 2.46 -5.23
CA ARG A 173 -17.91 2.21 -4.21
C ARG A 173 -18.33 1.17 -3.20
N GLN A 174 -19.58 1.21 -2.72
CA GLN A 174 -20.08 0.25 -1.75
C GLN A 174 -20.12 -1.19 -2.31
N ILE A 175 -20.52 -1.35 -3.58
CA ILE A 175 -20.49 -2.67 -4.24
C ILE A 175 -19.06 -3.19 -4.32
N PHE A 176 -18.12 -2.34 -4.75
CA PHE A 176 -16.71 -2.69 -4.80
C PHE A 176 -16.14 -3.09 -3.43
N ILE A 177 -16.40 -2.30 -2.39
CA ILE A 177 -15.93 -2.57 -1.03
C ILE A 177 -16.44 -3.93 -0.53
N GLN A 178 -17.73 -4.20 -0.70
CA GLN A 178 -18.32 -5.48 -0.29
C GLN A 178 -17.74 -6.65 -1.08
N SER A 179 -17.55 -6.48 -2.39
CA SER A 179 -16.92 -7.48 -3.23
C SER A 179 -15.46 -7.72 -2.84
N ALA A 180 -14.70 -6.67 -2.52
CA ALA A 180 -13.30 -6.77 -2.11
C ALA A 180 -13.17 -7.53 -0.80
N VAL A 181 -13.94 -7.16 0.24
CA VAL A 181 -13.97 -7.87 1.52
C VAL A 181 -14.29 -9.36 1.31
N ARG A 182 -15.34 -9.66 0.53
CA ARG A 182 -15.73 -11.04 0.22
C ARG A 182 -14.59 -11.81 -0.45
N PHE A 183 -13.97 -11.23 -1.48
CA PHE A 183 -12.90 -11.86 -2.23
C PHE A 183 -11.68 -12.14 -1.35
N LEU A 184 -11.23 -11.13 -0.60
CA LEU A 184 -10.05 -11.23 0.26
C LEU A 184 -10.21 -12.31 1.34
N ARG A 185 -11.38 -12.36 1.99
CA ARG A 185 -11.67 -13.38 3.02
C ARG A 185 -11.83 -14.77 2.43
N THR A 186 -12.57 -14.91 1.33
CA THR A 186 -12.75 -16.20 0.63
C THR A 186 -11.41 -16.81 0.23
N HIS A 187 -10.43 -15.98 -0.12
CA HIS A 187 -9.11 -16.41 -0.58
C HIS A 187 -7.99 -16.17 0.44
N SER A 188 -8.30 -15.86 1.71
CA SER A 188 -7.29 -15.72 2.77
C SER A 188 -6.16 -14.69 2.49
N PHE A 189 -6.46 -13.63 1.75
CA PHE A 189 -5.57 -12.46 1.64
C PHE A 189 -5.56 -11.67 2.96
N ASP A 190 -4.42 -11.05 3.27
CA ASP A 190 -4.27 -10.16 4.42
C ASP A 190 -4.68 -8.73 4.11
N GLY A 191 -4.90 -8.36 2.86
CA GLY A 191 -5.26 -6.98 2.52
C GLY A 191 -5.39 -6.67 1.03
N LEU A 192 -5.70 -5.41 0.76
CA LEU A 192 -5.90 -4.82 -0.56
C LEU A 192 -4.84 -3.76 -0.83
N ASP A 193 -4.32 -3.73 -2.05
CA ASP A 193 -3.45 -2.69 -2.58
C ASP A 193 -4.18 -1.96 -3.72
N LEU A 194 -4.28 -0.65 -3.66
CA LEU A 194 -4.87 0.16 -4.73
C LEU A 194 -3.76 0.74 -5.61
N ASN A 195 -3.64 0.27 -6.84
CA ASN A 195 -2.72 0.78 -7.84
C ASN A 195 -3.47 1.66 -8.86
N TRP A 196 -4.01 2.78 -8.36
CA TRP A 196 -4.64 3.79 -9.20
C TRP A 196 -3.59 4.71 -9.80
N GLN A 197 -3.54 4.73 -11.13
CA GLN A 197 -2.70 5.64 -11.91
C GLN A 197 -3.60 6.70 -12.53
N TYR A 198 -3.42 7.95 -12.11
CA TYR A 198 -4.14 9.08 -12.68
C TYR A 198 -3.51 9.50 -14.02
N SER A 199 -4.31 10.13 -14.88
CA SER A 199 -3.85 10.73 -16.13
C SER A 199 -4.15 12.23 -16.15
N GLU A 200 -3.58 12.98 -17.09
CA GLU A 200 -3.97 14.40 -17.25
C GLU A 200 -5.44 14.56 -17.66
N SER A 201 -6.01 13.55 -18.34
CA SER A 201 -7.42 13.47 -18.73
C SER A 201 -8.37 13.05 -17.61
N SER A 202 -7.85 12.69 -16.44
CA SER A 202 -8.67 12.33 -15.27
C SER A 202 -9.60 13.47 -14.85
N PRO A 203 -10.86 13.16 -14.45
CA PRO A 203 -11.77 14.16 -13.88
C PRO A 203 -11.14 14.95 -12.74
N VAL A 204 -11.45 16.24 -12.66
CA VAL A 204 -10.84 17.17 -11.68
C VAL A 204 -11.09 16.75 -10.24
N ASP A 205 -12.21 16.09 -9.96
CA ASP A 205 -12.61 15.63 -8.62
C ASP A 205 -12.25 14.16 -8.34
N GLU A 206 -11.53 13.50 -9.25
CA GLU A 206 -11.19 12.08 -9.11
C GLU A 206 -10.30 11.80 -7.90
N ASN A 207 -9.41 12.74 -7.55
CA ASN A 207 -8.60 12.68 -6.34
C ASN A 207 -9.44 12.55 -5.07
N ARG A 208 -10.51 13.36 -4.95
CA ARG A 208 -11.42 13.35 -3.81
C ARG A 208 -12.23 12.06 -3.75
N ARG A 209 -12.63 11.54 -4.92
CA ARG A 209 -13.33 10.25 -5.00
C ARG A 209 -12.43 9.09 -4.57
N PHE A 210 -11.15 9.14 -4.94
CA PHE A 210 -10.15 8.16 -4.50
C PHE A 210 -9.89 8.26 -2.99
N THR A 211 -9.80 9.47 -2.42
CA THR A 211 -9.71 9.68 -0.98
C THR A 211 -10.92 9.10 -0.24
N LEU A 212 -12.13 9.35 -0.76
CA LEU A 212 -13.37 8.79 -0.20
C LEU A 212 -13.35 7.26 -0.22
N LEU A 213 -12.94 6.66 -1.34
CA LEU A 213 -12.78 5.21 -1.44
C LEU A 213 -11.82 4.66 -0.38
N CYS A 214 -10.66 5.31 -0.18
CA CYS A 214 -9.68 4.89 0.82
C CYS A 214 -10.27 4.91 2.24
N LYS A 215 -11.01 5.97 2.59
CA LYS A 215 -11.68 6.11 3.89
C LYS A 215 -12.75 5.04 4.09
N GLU A 216 -13.64 4.87 3.10
CA GLU A 216 -14.72 3.89 3.16
C GLU A 216 -14.18 2.44 3.24
N LEU A 217 -13.07 2.12 2.55
CA LEU A 217 -12.38 0.83 2.69
C LEU A 217 -11.76 0.64 4.08
N SER A 218 -11.08 1.66 4.60
CA SER A 218 -10.46 1.62 5.93
C SER A 218 -11.50 1.37 7.02
N GLU A 219 -12.64 2.07 6.95
CA GLU A 219 -13.79 1.88 7.82
C GLU A 219 -14.37 0.46 7.68
N ALA A 220 -14.65 0.01 6.46
CA ALA A 220 -15.19 -1.33 6.22
C ALA A 220 -14.27 -2.45 6.73
N PHE A 221 -12.95 -2.31 6.59
CA PHE A 221 -11.99 -3.30 7.08
C PHE A 221 -11.92 -3.32 8.60
N LYS A 222 -12.01 -2.14 9.25
CA LYS A 222 -12.11 -2.03 10.69
C LYS A 222 -13.39 -2.68 11.21
N ASP A 223 -14.52 -2.35 10.61
CA ASP A 223 -15.84 -2.82 11.02
C ASP A 223 -15.97 -4.34 10.87
N GLU A 224 -15.52 -4.91 9.75
CA GLU A 224 -15.56 -6.36 9.52
C GLU A 224 -14.71 -7.14 10.54
N SER A 225 -13.60 -6.56 11.02
CA SER A 225 -12.74 -7.19 12.02
C SER A 225 -13.22 -7.03 13.47
N SER A 226 -14.16 -6.12 13.73
CA SER A 226 -14.61 -5.77 15.09
C SER A 226 -15.24 -6.93 15.87
N GLY A 227 -15.73 -7.95 15.17
CA GLY A 227 -16.29 -9.17 15.77
C GLY A 227 -15.26 -10.16 16.34
N GLY A 228 -13.96 -9.87 16.27
CA GLY A 228 -12.90 -10.63 16.93
C GLY A 228 -12.51 -11.97 16.29
N GLY A 229 -13.17 -12.36 15.19
CA GLY A 229 -12.90 -13.63 14.48
C GLY A 229 -11.73 -13.59 13.49
N SER A 230 -11.34 -12.40 13.04
CA SER A 230 -10.33 -12.21 11.98
C SER A 230 -9.46 -11.00 12.26
N ALA A 231 -8.16 -11.08 11.92
CA ALA A 231 -7.30 -9.90 11.91
C ALA A 231 -7.79 -8.88 10.86
N GLN A 232 -7.73 -7.59 11.20
CA GLN A 232 -8.10 -6.50 10.27
C GLN A 232 -7.31 -6.60 8.96
N LEU A 233 -8.01 -6.45 7.84
CA LEU A 233 -7.39 -6.39 6.51
C LEU A 233 -6.50 -5.14 6.39
N LEU A 234 -5.35 -5.30 5.73
CA LEU A 234 -4.44 -4.22 5.40
C LEU A 234 -4.96 -3.46 4.17
N LEU A 235 -4.79 -2.14 4.17
CA LEU A 235 -4.98 -1.29 3.01
C LEU A 235 -3.66 -0.62 2.65
N SER A 236 -3.21 -0.77 1.40
CA SER A 236 -2.08 -0.03 0.83
C SER A 236 -2.47 0.64 -0.48
N VAL A 237 -1.67 1.62 -0.87
CA VAL A 237 -1.85 2.36 -2.12
C VAL A 237 -0.49 2.52 -2.79
N ALA A 238 -0.41 2.17 -4.08
CA ALA A 238 0.72 2.55 -4.92
C ALA A 238 0.51 3.98 -5.42
N VAL A 239 1.42 4.89 -5.04
CA VAL A 239 1.33 6.32 -5.38
C VAL A 239 2.43 6.72 -6.36
N ALA A 240 2.10 7.59 -7.32
CA ALA A 240 3.08 8.11 -8.28
C ALA A 240 4.07 9.08 -7.62
N THR A 241 5.31 9.12 -8.11
CA THR A 241 6.38 10.02 -7.62
C THR A 241 6.51 11.32 -8.42
N GLN A 242 5.58 11.60 -9.34
CA GLN A 242 5.68 12.75 -10.25
C GLN A 242 5.49 14.10 -9.53
N THR A 243 6.12 15.15 -10.06
CA THR A 243 5.88 16.54 -9.66
C THR A 243 4.40 16.87 -9.71
N GLY A 244 3.86 17.48 -8.64
CA GLY A 244 2.43 17.83 -8.55
C GLY A 244 1.55 16.79 -7.83
N ILE A 245 2.13 15.78 -7.18
CA ILE A 245 1.40 14.73 -6.41
C ILE A 245 0.32 15.29 -5.46
N HIS A 246 0.57 16.43 -4.82
CA HIS A 246 -0.34 17.10 -3.89
C HIS A 246 -1.61 17.67 -4.57
N LEU A 247 -1.61 17.78 -5.89
CA LEU A 247 -2.78 18.17 -6.68
C LEU A 247 -3.66 16.95 -7.02
N ARG A 248 -3.11 15.73 -6.89
CA ARG A 248 -3.72 14.49 -7.42
C ARG A 248 -4.02 13.46 -6.35
N TYR A 249 -3.38 13.56 -5.19
CA TYR A 249 -3.73 12.83 -3.98
C TYR A 249 -3.99 13.82 -2.85
N GLU A 250 -4.74 13.40 -1.84
CA GLU A 250 -4.88 14.11 -0.56
C GLU A 250 -4.16 13.31 0.55
N PRO A 251 -2.80 13.28 0.59
CA PRO A 251 -2.06 12.36 1.46
C PRO A 251 -2.44 12.45 2.94
N PHE A 252 -2.72 13.66 3.42
CA PHE A 252 -3.14 13.88 4.80
C PHE A 252 -4.51 13.24 5.10
N GLU A 253 -5.45 13.32 4.16
CA GLU A 253 -6.77 12.74 4.35
C GLU A 253 -6.79 11.23 4.11
N MET A 254 -5.92 10.72 3.23
CA MET A 254 -5.76 9.29 2.96
C MET A 254 -5.01 8.53 4.07
N SER A 255 -4.25 9.23 4.91
CA SER A 255 -3.45 8.61 5.98
C SER A 255 -4.16 8.53 7.34
N LYS A 256 -5.36 9.11 7.45
CA LYS A 256 -6.26 8.99 8.60
C LYS A 256 -7.04 7.69 8.55
#